data_AF-A0A453QWX6-F1
#
_entry.id   AF-A0A453QWX6-F1
#
_cell.length_a   1.000
_cell.length_b   1.000
_cell.length_c   1.000
_cell.angle_alpha   90.00
_cell.angle_beta   90.00
_cell.angle_gamma   90.00
#
_symmetry.space_group_name_H-M   'P 1'
#
loop_
_entity.id
_entity.type
_entity.pdbx_description
1 polymer ?
#
loop_
_entity_poly.entity_id
_entity_poly.type
_entity_poly.pdbx_seq_one_letter_code
_entity_poly.pdbx_strand_id
1 'polypeptide(L)'
;LSEYTVRCHKIANLFLQNLAKLVDLHKDYFVNMFDENALTYARLNYYPNCPKPDDVFGMKPHTDASVITIVFIDDNVSGLQLQKDGVWYSVPIVPNALLVNVGDVMEVRMCEKLQNCDS
;
A
#
# COMPACT_ATOMS: atom_id res chain seq x y z
N LEU A 1 8.70 17.05 -1.09
CA LEU A 1 7.43 16.32 -1.27
C LEU A 1 7.08 16.12 -2.73
N SER A 2 6.99 17.17 -3.56
CA SER A 2 6.66 17.05 -5.00
C SER A 2 7.52 16.03 -5.75
N GLU A 3 8.86 16.12 -5.66
CA GLU A 3 9.76 15.15 -6.32
C GLU A 3 9.55 13.71 -5.81
N TYR A 4 9.37 13.54 -4.50
CA TYR A 4 9.13 12.24 -3.89
C TYR A 4 7.82 11.62 -4.42
N THR A 5 6.75 12.41 -4.51
CA THR A 5 5.47 11.97 -5.08
C THR A 5 5.61 11.56 -6.54
N VAL A 6 6.33 12.33 -7.36
CA VAL A 6 6.60 11.97 -8.77
C VAL A 6 7.39 10.67 -8.88
N ARG A 7 8.39 10.45 -8.02
CA ARG A 7 9.16 9.19 -7.99
C ARG A 7 8.29 8.01 -7.52
N CYS A 8 7.45 8.19 -6.50
CA CYS A 8 6.51 7.17 -6.05
C CYS A 8 5.49 6.81 -7.12
N HIS A 9 4.99 7.78 -7.89
CA HIS A 9 4.09 7.53 -9.00
C HIS A 9 4.74 6.63 -10.08
N LYS A 10 6.03 6.82 -10.37
CA LYS A 10 6.78 5.92 -11.27
C LYS A 10 6.91 4.50 -10.72
N ILE A 11 7.18 4.36 -9.42
CA ILE A 11 7.25 3.05 -8.73
C ILE A 11 5.89 2.36 -8.77
N ALA A 12 4.82 3.11 -8.52
CA ALA A 12 3.45 2.66 -8.60
C ALA A 12 3.13 2.07 -9.99
N ASN A 13 3.43 2.81 -11.05
CA ASN A 13 3.21 2.32 -12.42
C ASN A 13 4.03 1.07 -12.73
N LEU A 14 5.30 1.03 -12.30
CA LEU A 14 6.14 -0.16 -12.46
C LEU A 14 5.57 -1.38 -11.72
N PHE A 15 5.09 -1.19 -10.50
CA PHE A 15 4.45 -2.24 -9.72
C PHE A 15 3.20 -2.77 -10.44
N LEU A 16 2.29 -1.87 -10.86
CA LEU A 16 1.07 -2.25 -11.57
C LEU A 16 1.35 -2.96 -12.90
N GLN A 17 2.39 -2.54 -13.63
CA GLN A 17 2.78 -3.21 -14.87
C GLN A 17 3.31 -4.62 -14.65
N ASN A 18 4.09 -4.83 -13.59
CA ASN A 18 4.58 -6.16 -13.25
C ASN A 18 3.47 -7.04 -12.69
N LEU A 19 2.57 -6.48 -11.88
CA LEU A 19 1.39 -7.17 -11.39
C LEU A 19 0.52 -7.67 -12.54
N ALA A 20 0.27 -6.81 -13.56
CA ALA A 20 -0.48 -7.19 -14.76
C ALA A 20 0.15 -8.40 -15.46
N LYS A 21 1.47 -8.41 -15.64
CA LYS A 21 2.18 -9.52 -16.26
C LYS A 21 2.10 -10.80 -15.43
N LEU A 22 2.18 -10.70 -14.09
CA LEU A 22 2.11 -11.87 -13.20
C LEU A 22 0.76 -12.59 -13.28
N VAL A 23 -0.30 -11.88 -13.67
CA VAL A 23 -1.64 -12.45 -13.88
C VAL A 23 -1.99 -12.61 -15.38
N ASP A 24 -0.96 -12.71 -16.24
CA ASP A 24 -1.08 -12.93 -17.69
C ASP A 24 -1.90 -11.88 -18.45
N LEU A 25 -1.86 -10.63 -18.00
CA LEU A 25 -2.47 -9.48 -18.68
C LEU A 25 -1.45 -8.66 -19.45
N HIS A 26 -1.96 -7.86 -20.38
CA HIS A 26 -1.14 -6.84 -21.05
C HIS A 26 -0.53 -5.91 -19.98
N LYS A 27 0.77 -5.60 -20.10
CA LYS A 27 1.51 -4.85 -19.07
C LYS A 27 0.82 -3.55 -18.65
N ASP A 28 0.16 -2.85 -19.56
CA ASP A 28 -0.48 -1.56 -19.28
C ASP A 28 -1.95 -1.70 -18.82
N TYR A 29 -2.46 -2.93 -18.62
CA TYR A 29 -3.86 -3.17 -18.26
C TYR A 29 -4.28 -2.44 -16.98
N PHE A 30 -3.53 -2.61 -15.89
CA PHE A 30 -3.84 -1.97 -14.62
C PHE A 30 -3.55 -0.47 -14.62
N VAL A 31 -2.51 -0.03 -15.34
CA VAL A 31 -2.18 1.41 -15.46
C VAL A 31 -3.28 2.15 -16.23
N ASN A 32 -3.74 1.58 -17.35
CA ASN A 32 -4.76 2.19 -18.20
C ASN A 32 -6.17 2.19 -17.60
N MET A 33 -6.39 1.48 -16.48
CA MET A 33 -7.66 1.56 -15.75
C MET A 33 -7.83 2.87 -14.98
N PHE A 34 -6.75 3.62 -14.79
CA PHE A 34 -6.76 4.90 -14.10
C PHE A 34 -6.34 5.99 -15.08
N ASP A 35 -7.07 7.11 -15.07
CA ASP A 35 -6.75 8.27 -15.90
C ASP A 35 -5.39 8.87 -15.52
N GLU A 36 -4.77 9.64 -16.41
CA GLU A 36 -3.58 10.46 -16.11
C GLU A 36 -3.82 11.41 -14.93
N ASN A 37 -5.09 11.73 -14.65
CA ASN A 37 -5.55 12.51 -13.51
C ASN A 37 -5.75 11.70 -12.22
N ALA A 38 -5.34 10.43 -12.18
CA ALA A 38 -5.45 9.59 -10.97
C ALA A 38 -4.83 10.31 -9.76
N LEU A 39 -5.65 10.52 -8.74
CA LEU A 39 -5.26 11.30 -7.56
C LEU A 39 -4.12 10.58 -6.83
N THR A 40 -2.95 11.21 -6.81
CA THR A 40 -1.84 10.83 -5.95
C THR A 40 -1.74 11.84 -4.81
N TYR A 41 -1.98 11.40 -3.58
CA TYR A 41 -1.80 12.23 -2.39
C TYR A 41 -0.73 11.62 -1.47
N ALA A 42 -0.07 12.48 -0.70
CA ALA A 42 0.90 12.06 0.29
C ALA A 42 0.36 12.36 1.69
N ARG A 43 0.49 11.39 2.59
CA ARG A 43 0.14 11.52 4.01
C ARG A 43 1.40 11.36 4.84
N LEU A 44 1.67 12.33 5.71
CA LEU A 44 2.76 12.27 6.70
C LEU A 44 2.14 11.99 8.05
N ASN A 45 2.52 10.88 8.67
CA ASN A 45 2.06 10.53 10.01
C ASN A 45 3.22 10.67 10.99
N TYR A 46 2.97 11.31 12.12
CA TYR A 46 3.91 11.41 13.23
C TYR A 46 3.27 10.81 14.48
N TYR A 47 3.90 9.77 15.02
CA TYR A 47 3.43 9.04 16.19
C TYR A 47 4.38 9.29 17.36
N PRO A 48 4.07 10.23 18.28
CA PRO A 48 4.92 10.51 19.43
C PRO A 48 4.91 9.36 20.44
N ASN A 49 5.93 9.31 21.30
CA ASN A 49 5.98 8.36 22.42
C ASN A 49 4.72 8.45 23.27
N CYS A 50 4.07 7.30 23.51
CA CYS A 50 2.86 7.19 24.31
C CYS A 50 3.17 6.55 25.67
N PRO A 51 2.74 7.13 26.81
CA PRO A 51 2.91 6.52 28.13
C PRO A 51 2.07 5.25 28.35
N LYS A 52 1.03 5.03 27.55
CA LYS A 52 0.10 3.91 27.65
C LYS A 52 -0.16 3.27 26.28
N PRO A 53 0.86 2.69 25.64
CA PRO A 53 0.76 2.21 24.26
C PRO A 53 -0.23 1.05 24.10
N ASP A 54 -0.53 0.31 25.18
CA ASP A 54 -1.49 -0.80 25.15
C ASP A 54 -2.96 -0.34 25.19
N ASP A 55 -3.21 0.91 25.60
CA ASP A 55 -4.57 1.46 25.74
C ASP A 55 -5.02 2.27 24.52
N VAL A 56 -4.11 2.60 23.60
CA VAL A 56 -4.39 3.48 22.45
C VAL A 56 -3.75 2.98 21.16
N PHE A 57 -4.43 3.23 20.05
CA PHE A 57 -3.85 3.01 18.72
C PHE A 57 -3.18 4.29 18.22
N GLY A 58 -1.97 4.17 17.66
CA GLY A 58 -1.39 5.25 16.85
C GLY A 58 -2.27 5.52 15.62
N MET A 59 -2.75 4.46 14.97
CA MET A 59 -3.74 4.49 13.91
C MET A 59 -4.64 3.27 14.04
N LYS A 60 -5.96 3.45 13.96
CA LYS A 60 -6.91 2.33 14.08
C LYS A 60 -6.73 1.34 12.92
N PRO A 61 -7.01 0.04 13.12
CA PRO A 61 -7.09 -0.93 12.03
C PRO A 61 -8.00 -0.43 10.90
N HIS A 62 -7.52 -0.53 9.67
CA HIS A 62 -8.24 -0.17 8.45
C HIS A 62 -7.60 -0.85 7.24
N THR A 63 -8.33 -0.86 6.14
CA THR A 63 -7.80 -1.11 4.80
C THR A 63 -7.63 0.22 4.05
N ASP A 64 -6.82 0.20 3.00
CA ASP A 64 -6.60 1.38 2.18
C ASP A 64 -7.59 1.40 1.01
N ALA A 65 -8.42 2.44 0.92
CA ALA A 65 -9.33 2.63 -0.22
C ALA A 65 -8.61 3.00 -1.54
N SER A 66 -7.27 2.98 -1.56
CA SER A 66 -6.46 3.30 -2.74
C SER A 66 -6.36 2.11 -3.69
N VAL A 67 -5.69 2.31 -4.82
CA VAL A 67 -5.25 1.20 -5.69
C VAL A 67 -4.03 0.52 -5.06
N ILE A 68 -3.04 1.35 -4.75
CA ILE A 68 -1.82 0.95 -4.07
C ILE A 68 -1.38 2.09 -3.17
N THR A 69 -0.76 1.74 -2.06
CA THR A 69 -0.11 2.68 -1.16
C THR A 69 1.37 2.33 -1.06
N ILE A 70 2.22 3.35 -1.13
CA ILE A 70 3.67 3.23 -0.98
C ILE A 70 4.05 3.93 0.32
N VAL A 71 4.56 3.17 1.27
CA VAL A 71 4.91 3.63 2.62
C VAL A 71 6.41 3.59 2.80
N PHE A 72 6.99 4.72 3.21
CA PHE A 72 8.32 4.76 3.79
C PHE A 72 8.18 4.70 5.31
N ILE A 73 8.79 3.69 5.93
CA ILE A 73 8.74 3.45 7.38
C ILE A 73 10.04 3.98 7.99
N ASP A 74 9.98 4.53 9.19
CA ASP A 74 11.17 4.97 9.92
C ASP A 74 12.14 3.78 10.14
N ASP A 75 13.42 3.99 9.83
CA ASP A 75 14.46 2.95 9.92
C ASP A 75 14.77 2.52 11.36
N ASN A 76 14.29 3.26 12.38
CA ASN A 76 14.62 3.02 13.78
C ASN A 76 13.41 2.74 14.66
N VAL A 77 12.18 2.97 14.16
CA VAL A 77 10.96 2.87 14.97
C VAL A 77 9.96 1.91 14.32
N SER A 78 9.69 0.81 15.01
CA SER A 78 8.64 -0.14 14.62
C SER A 78 7.26 0.34 15.04
N GLY A 79 6.21 -0.16 14.39
CA GLY A 79 4.83 0.10 14.82
C GLY A 79 3.79 -0.29 13.78
N LEU A 80 4.18 -0.41 12.52
CA LEU A 80 3.29 -0.93 11.49
C LEU A 80 3.08 -2.43 11.65
N GLN A 81 1.82 -2.84 11.63
CA GLN A 81 1.41 -4.24 11.69
C GLN A 81 0.38 -4.51 10.59
N LEU A 82 0.37 -5.73 10.08
CA LEU A 82 -0.68 -6.23 9.18
C LEU A 82 -1.46 -7.33 9.89
N GLN A 83 -2.75 -7.47 9.56
CA GLN A 83 -3.57 -8.56 10.05
C GLN A 83 -3.74 -9.60 8.95
N LYS A 84 -3.55 -10.87 9.28
CA LYS A 84 -3.84 -12.01 8.42
C LYS A 84 -4.48 -13.11 9.26
N ASP A 85 -5.62 -13.63 8.82
CA ASP A 85 -6.36 -14.71 9.50
C ASP A 85 -6.65 -14.39 10.98
N GLY A 86 -6.98 -13.12 11.26
CA GLY A 86 -7.22 -12.60 12.62
C GLY A 86 -5.96 -12.35 13.46
N VAL A 87 -4.78 -12.73 12.98
CA VAL A 87 -3.50 -12.61 13.68
C VAL A 87 -2.74 -11.37 13.20
N TRP A 88 -2.20 -10.59 14.14
CA TRP A 88 -1.37 -9.42 13.85
C TRP A 88 0.10 -9.82 13.69
N TYR A 89 0.70 -9.35 12.60
CA TYR A 89 2.11 -9.55 12.27
C TYR A 89 2.80 -8.19 12.17
N SER A 90 3.92 -8.04 12.87
CA SER A 90 4.76 -6.84 12.76
C SER A 90 5.46 -6.81 11.41
N VAL A 91 5.40 -5.67 10.72
CA VAL A 91 6.16 -5.45 9.49
C VAL A 91 7.63 -5.23 9.87
N PRO A 92 8.58 -6.01 9.34
CA PRO A 92 9.98 -5.83 9.65
C PRO A 92 10.50 -4.50 9.08
N ILE A 93 11.37 -3.83 9.83
CA ILE A 93 12.10 -2.66 9.33
C ILE A 93 13.22 -3.16 8.41
N VAL A 94 13.20 -2.69 7.17
CA VAL A 94 14.26 -2.95 6.19
C VAL A 94 14.85 -1.60 5.77
N PRO A 95 16.12 -1.30 6.10
CA PRO A 95 16.71 0.00 5.81
C PRO A 95 16.63 0.37 4.33
N ASN A 96 16.21 1.60 4.04
CA ASN A 96 16.03 2.13 2.69
C ASN A 96 14.98 1.38 1.82
N ALA A 97 14.08 0.60 2.44
CA ALA A 97 13.00 -0.06 1.71
C ALA A 97 11.73 0.80 1.68
N LEU A 98 10.93 0.58 0.63
CA LEU A 98 9.55 1.04 0.55
C LEU A 98 8.63 -0.16 0.72
N LEU A 99 7.68 -0.07 1.64
CA LEU A 99 6.59 -1.02 1.72
C LEU A 99 5.54 -0.65 0.66
N VAL A 100 5.07 -1.64 -0.08
CA VAL A 100 3.95 -1.49 -1.00
C VAL A 100 2.82 -2.37 -0.51
N ASN A 101 1.63 -1.79 -0.34
CA ASN A 101 0.40 -2.52 -0.08
C ASN A 101 -0.63 -2.27 -1.18
N VAL A 102 -1.41 -3.32 -1.47
CA VAL A 102 -2.56 -3.29 -2.37
C VAL A 102 -3.75 -2.76 -1.58
N GLY A 103 -4.53 -1.86 -2.18
CA GLY A 103 -5.74 -1.32 -1.59
C GLY A 103 -7.02 -1.92 -2.19
N ASP A 104 -8.14 -1.59 -1.58
CA ASP A 104 -9.46 -2.18 -1.85
C ASP A 104 -9.87 -2.04 -3.32
N VAL A 105 -9.56 -0.89 -3.94
CA VAL A 105 -9.91 -0.66 -5.35
C VAL A 105 -9.18 -1.65 -6.24
N MET A 106 -7.90 -1.92 -5.98
CA MET A 106 -7.13 -2.87 -6.79
C MET A 106 -7.60 -4.29 -6.54
N GLU A 107 -7.90 -4.65 -5.29
CA GLU A 107 -8.46 -5.97 -4.96
C GLU A 107 -9.70 -6.27 -5.80
N VAL A 108 -10.69 -5.36 -5.81
CA VAL A 108 -11.91 -5.51 -6.63
C VAL A 108 -11.58 -5.69 -8.11
N ARG A 109 -10.64 -4.92 -8.68
CA ARG A 109 -10.26 -5.04 -10.09
C ARG A 109 -9.58 -6.37 -10.42
N MET A 110 -8.77 -6.90 -9.51
CA MET A 110 -8.15 -8.22 -9.70
C MET A 110 -9.22 -9.32 -9.61
N CYS A 111 -10.11 -9.20 -8.64
CA CYS A 111 -11.23 -10.09 -8.41
C CYS A 111 -12.15 -10.24 -9.63
N GLU A 112 -12.64 -9.11 -10.16
CA GLU A 112 -13.45 -9.07 -11.39
C GLU A 112 -12.76 -9.77 -12.56
N LYS A 113 -11.43 -9.67 -12.63
CA LYS A 113 -10.65 -10.21 -13.74
C LYS A 113 -10.33 -11.69 -13.59
N LEU A 114 -10.04 -12.14 -12.36
CA LEU A 114 -9.63 -13.51 -12.07
C LEU A 114 -10.82 -14.43 -11.77
N GLN A 115 -12.03 -13.89 -11.62
CA GLN A 115 -13.25 -14.63 -11.29
C GLN A 115 -13.15 -15.46 -9.99
N ASN A 116 -12.20 -15.13 -9.12
CA ASN A 116 -11.93 -15.80 -7.85
C ASN A 116 -11.81 -14.75 -6.74
N CYS A 117 -12.82 -14.70 -5.87
CA CYS A 117 -12.92 -13.78 -4.75
C CYS A 117 -13.34 -14.55 -3.50
N ASP A 118 -12.45 -15.40 -3.00
CA ASP A 118 -12.63 -15.95 -1.66
C ASP A 118 -11.67 -15.19 -0.74
N SER A 119 -12.27 -14.44 0.19
CA SER A 119 -11.60 -13.71 1.27
C SER A 119 -11.30 -14.60 2.48
#